data_AF-A0A151IM11-F1
#
_entry.id   AF-A0A151IM11-F1
#
_cell.length_a   1.000
_cell.length_b   1.000
_cell.length_c   1.000
_cell.angle_alpha   90.00
_cell.angle_beta   90.00
_cell.angle_gamma   90.00
#
_symmetry.space_group_name_H-M   'P 1'
#
loop_
_entity.id
_entity.type
_entity.pdbx_description
1 polymer ?
#
loop_
_entity_poly.entity_id
_entity_poly.type
_entity_poly.pdbx_seq_one_letter_code
_entity_poly.pdbx_strand_id
1 'polypeptide(L)'
;MIDKLSIHESMKQNIDIKLNKDSTVRKEITERDSKLKKTVSLYNVDEMSFEELQTSVRRIMENPQQPFSFLANISDEFANNKHLSTKPTEINMQLASVAKRIESSKILLEKTKSRIEDLYLHAKQNDVCQSWKVYDGN
;
A
#
# COMPACT_ATOMS: atom_id res chain seq x y z
N MET A 1 42.46 -35.67 -55.09
CA MET A 1 41.87 -36.28 -53.89
C MET A 1 40.89 -35.27 -53.31
N ILE A 2 39.60 -35.58 -53.32
CA ILE A 2 38.54 -34.77 -52.70
C ILE A 2 37.92 -35.68 -51.65
N ASP A 3 38.28 -35.45 -50.39
CA ASP A 3 37.70 -36.21 -49.29
C ASP A 3 36.30 -35.70 -49.02
N LYS A 4 35.32 -36.52 -49.40
CA LYS A 4 33.90 -36.33 -49.09
C LYS A 4 33.71 -36.52 -47.59
N LEU A 5 33.42 -35.43 -46.88
CA LEU A 5 32.93 -35.47 -45.51
C LEU A 5 31.51 -36.07 -45.50
N SER A 6 31.42 -37.36 -45.18
CA SER A 6 30.18 -38.06 -44.89
C SER A 6 29.60 -37.56 -43.56
N ILE A 7 28.42 -36.96 -43.61
CA ILE A 7 27.68 -36.61 -42.39
C ILE A 7 27.06 -37.90 -41.86
N HIS A 8 27.62 -38.39 -40.76
CA HIS A 8 27.21 -39.60 -40.08
C HIS A 8 25.76 -39.51 -39.58
N GLU A 9 24.92 -40.46 -40.00
CA GLU A 9 23.47 -40.50 -39.77
C GLU A 9 23.06 -40.50 -38.28
N SER A 10 23.98 -40.86 -37.37
CA SER A 10 23.71 -40.82 -35.92
C SER A 10 23.57 -39.42 -35.32
N MET A 11 24.03 -38.36 -36.00
CA MET A 11 23.85 -36.99 -35.49
C MET A 11 22.43 -36.46 -35.72
N LYS A 12 21.68 -37.00 -36.70
CA LYS A 12 20.32 -36.56 -37.01
C LYS A 12 19.32 -37.02 -35.93
N GLN A 13 19.39 -38.28 -35.51
CA GLN A 13 18.52 -38.82 -34.45
C GLN A 13 18.73 -38.12 -33.10
N ASN A 14 19.97 -37.73 -32.78
CA ASN A 14 20.27 -37.05 -31.51
C ASN A 14 19.65 -35.65 -31.41
N ILE A 15 19.47 -34.96 -32.54
CA ILE A 15 18.81 -33.64 -32.57
C ILE A 15 17.29 -33.79 -32.36
N ASP A 16 16.68 -34.78 -33.03
CA ASP A 16 15.24 -35.04 -32.90
C ASP A 16 14.86 -35.53 -31.49
N ILE A 17 15.69 -36.35 -30.84
CA ILE A 17 15.46 -36.82 -29.46
C ILE A 17 15.58 -35.67 -28.45
N LYS A 18 16.50 -34.72 -28.66
CA LYS A 18 16.72 -33.59 -27.76
C LYS A 18 15.61 -32.54 -27.88
N LEU A 19 15.16 -32.24 -29.10
CA LEU A 19 14.03 -31.33 -29.34
C LEU A 19 12.70 -31.90 -28.82
N ASN A 20 12.49 -33.22 -28.91
CA ASN A 20 11.26 -33.84 -28.39
C ASN A 20 11.24 -33.86 -26.86
N LYS A 21 12.38 -34.08 -26.19
CA LYS A 21 12.50 -33.98 -24.72
C LYS A 21 12.24 -32.57 -24.20
N ASP A 22 12.78 -31.53 -24.84
CA ASP A 22 12.53 -30.14 -24.43
C ASP A 22 11.06 -29.73 -24.65
N SER A 23 10.41 -30.26 -25.70
CA SER A 23 8.96 -30.05 -25.91
C SER A 23 8.09 -30.76 -24.88
N THR A 24 8.45 -31.97 -24.44
CA THR A 24 7.71 -32.70 -23.40
C THR A 24 7.88 -32.02 -22.04
N VAL A 25 9.10 -31.59 -21.71
CA VAL A 25 9.39 -30.83 -20.48
C VAL A 25 8.64 -29.49 -20.48
N ARG A 26 8.61 -28.77 -21.62
CA ARG A 26 7.89 -27.49 -21.73
C ARG A 26 6.36 -27.66 -21.64
N LYS A 27 5.80 -28.75 -22.20
CA LYS A 27 4.37 -29.08 -22.04
C LYS A 27 4.03 -29.46 -20.59
N GLU A 28 4.86 -30.27 -19.93
CA GLU A 28 4.66 -30.59 -18.51
C GLU A 28 4.76 -29.38 -17.59
N ILE A 29 5.70 -28.46 -17.84
CA ILE A 29 5.82 -27.21 -17.06
C ILE A 29 4.57 -26.34 -17.26
N THR A 30 4.10 -26.19 -18.51
CA THR A 30 2.91 -25.39 -18.82
C THR A 30 1.62 -26.01 -18.26
N GLU A 31 1.52 -27.34 -18.22
CA GLU A 31 0.37 -28.06 -17.66
C GLU A 31 0.36 -28.05 -16.13
N ARG A 32 1.53 -28.12 -15.47
CA ARG A 32 1.65 -27.92 -14.02
C ARG A 32 1.36 -26.47 -13.63
N ASP A 33 1.86 -25.48 -14.36
CA ASP A 33 1.63 -24.06 -14.07
C ASP A 33 0.17 -23.65 -14.28
N SER A 34 -0.52 -24.24 -15.26
CA SER A 34 -1.96 -24.00 -15.49
C SER A 34 -2.86 -24.69 -14.45
N LYS A 35 -2.45 -25.85 -13.92
CA LYS A 35 -3.11 -26.49 -12.77
C LYS A 35 -2.85 -25.73 -11.47
N LEU A 36 -1.63 -25.20 -11.28
CA LEU A 36 -1.25 -24.38 -10.11
C LEU A 36 -1.96 -23.02 -10.11
N LYS A 37 -2.11 -22.39 -11.29
CA LYS A 37 -2.89 -21.15 -11.46
C LYS A 37 -4.38 -21.30 -11.11
N LYS A 38 -4.91 -22.54 -11.09
CA LYS A 38 -6.31 -22.80 -10.77
C LYS A 38 -6.56 -22.97 -9.26
N THR A 39 -5.51 -23.16 -8.46
CA THR A 39 -5.63 -23.44 -7.02
C THR A 39 -4.92 -22.41 -6.13
N VAL A 40 -4.01 -21.60 -6.66
CA VAL A 40 -3.51 -20.43 -5.91
C VAL A 40 -4.48 -19.29 -6.10
N SER A 41 -5.58 -19.35 -5.34
CA SER A 41 -6.36 -18.17 -4.98
C SER A 41 -5.40 -17.22 -4.29
N LEU A 42 -4.81 -16.29 -5.03
CA LEU A 42 -4.02 -15.20 -4.48
C LEU A 42 -4.92 -14.48 -3.49
N TYR A 43 -4.61 -14.60 -2.19
CA TYR A 43 -5.33 -13.88 -1.15
C TYR A 43 -5.16 -12.38 -1.41
N ASN A 44 -6.25 -11.69 -1.73
CA ASN A 44 -6.26 -10.24 -1.82
C ASN A 44 -6.15 -9.67 -0.40
N VAL A 45 -4.96 -9.22 -0.03
CA VAL A 45 -4.70 -8.68 1.32
C VAL A 45 -5.40 -7.33 1.51
N ASP A 46 -5.58 -6.55 0.43
CA ASP A 46 -6.17 -5.21 0.50
C ASP A 46 -7.68 -5.23 0.77
N GLU A 47 -8.37 -6.32 0.39
CA GLU A 47 -9.81 -6.52 0.63
C GLU A 47 -10.11 -7.38 1.86
N MET A 48 -9.09 -7.85 2.60
CA MET A 48 -9.26 -8.76 3.72
C MET A 48 -9.93 -8.08 4.92
N SER A 49 -11.04 -8.66 5.38
CA SER A 49 -11.67 -8.22 6.63
C SER A 49 -10.88 -8.68 7.86
N PHE A 50 -11.10 -8.01 8.99
CA PHE A 50 -10.46 -8.36 10.26
C PHE A 50 -10.76 -9.80 10.72
N GLU A 51 -11.99 -10.28 10.51
CA GLU A 51 -12.39 -11.64 10.87
C GLU A 51 -11.70 -12.70 10.01
N GLU A 52 -11.51 -12.41 8.73
CA GLU A 52 -10.76 -13.28 7.81
C GLU A 52 -9.28 -13.34 8.17
N LEU A 53 -8.70 -12.20 8.56
CA LEU A 53 -7.34 -12.14 9.08
C LEU A 53 -7.20 -12.99 10.35
N GLN A 54 -8.10 -12.84 11.32
CA GLN A 54 -8.08 -13.65 12.54
C GLN A 54 -8.19 -15.15 12.25
N THR A 55 -9.10 -15.51 11.34
CA THR A 55 -9.29 -16.91 10.91
C THR A 55 -8.04 -17.44 10.22
N SER A 56 -7.37 -16.63 9.40
CA SER A 56 -6.12 -16.98 8.75
C SER A 56 -5.00 -17.24 9.77
N VAL A 57 -4.83 -16.34 10.74
CA VAL A 57 -3.83 -16.47 11.81
C VAL A 57 -4.08 -17.75 12.62
N ARG A 58 -5.33 -18.02 13.00
CA ARG A 58 -5.70 -19.24 13.74
C ARG A 58 -5.35 -20.51 12.97
N ARG A 59 -5.61 -20.57 11.67
CA ARG A 59 -5.25 -21.72 10.82
C ARG A 59 -3.74 -21.98 10.80
N ILE A 60 -2.92 -20.93 10.78
CA ILE A 60 -1.46 -21.05 10.80
C ILE A 60 -0.97 -21.61 12.15
N MET A 61 -1.65 -21.29 13.26
CA MET A 61 -1.36 -21.87 14.57
C MET A 61 -1.77 -23.34 14.67
N GLU A 62 -2.99 -23.67 14.24
CA GLU A 62 -3.55 -25.02 14.35
C GLU A 62 -2.83 -26.02 13.44
N ASN A 63 -2.39 -25.57 12.26
CA ASN A 63 -1.69 -26.42 11.30
C ASN A 63 -0.50 -25.69 10.65
N PRO A 64 0.63 -25.56 11.37
CA PRO A 64 1.81 -24.88 10.85
C PRO A 64 2.42 -25.67 9.68
N GLN A 65 2.61 -25.02 8.54
CA GLN A 65 3.23 -25.64 7.36
C GLN A 65 4.61 -25.05 7.07
N GLN A 66 5.56 -25.92 6.68
CA GLN A 66 6.87 -25.49 6.21
C GLN A 66 6.76 -24.74 4.86
N PRO A 67 7.58 -23.71 4.59
CA PRO A 67 8.65 -23.17 5.44
C PRO A 67 8.17 -22.14 6.47
N PHE A 68 6.87 -21.86 6.54
CA PHE A 68 6.28 -20.77 7.32
C PHE A 68 5.88 -21.17 8.75
N SER A 69 6.32 -22.33 9.24
CA SER A 69 5.97 -22.83 10.57
C SER A 69 6.44 -21.90 11.69
N PHE A 70 7.44 -21.04 11.43
CA PHE A 70 7.89 -20.02 12.37
C PHE A 70 6.80 -18.99 12.73
N LEU A 71 5.79 -18.81 11.86
CA LEU A 71 4.67 -17.91 12.11
C LEU A 71 3.73 -18.41 13.22
N ALA A 72 3.75 -19.71 13.55
CA ALA A 72 2.90 -20.27 14.60
C ALA A 72 3.17 -19.65 15.99
N ASN A 73 4.40 -19.16 16.21
CA ASN A 73 4.84 -18.57 17.49
C ASN A 73 4.60 -17.06 17.57
N ILE A 74 4.12 -16.42 16.49
CA ILE A 74 3.87 -14.96 16.47
C ILE A 74 2.56 -14.63 17.22
N SER A 75 1.68 -15.61 17.39
CA SER A 75 0.33 -15.36 17.87
C SER A 75 0.15 -15.33 19.39
N ASP A 76 1.14 -15.64 20.23
CA ASP A 76 0.96 -15.46 21.68
C ASP A 76 0.77 -13.98 22.07
N GLU A 77 1.29 -13.06 21.24
CA GLU A 77 1.09 -11.62 21.38
C GLU A 77 -0.32 -11.18 20.94
N PHE A 78 -0.96 -11.93 20.03
CA PHE A 78 -2.29 -11.64 19.48
C PHE A 78 -3.43 -12.48 20.07
N ALA A 79 -3.19 -13.69 20.56
CA ALA A 79 -4.21 -14.57 21.14
C ALA A 79 -4.62 -14.10 22.55
N ASN A 80 -3.72 -13.39 23.24
CA ASN A 80 -4.00 -12.68 24.49
C ASN A 80 -4.75 -11.35 24.24
N ASN A 81 -5.76 -11.39 23.38
CA ASN A 81 -6.74 -10.34 23.05
C ASN A 81 -7.61 -9.89 24.24
N LYS A 82 -7.05 -9.79 25.45
CA LYS A 82 -7.67 -9.07 26.56
C LYS A 82 -7.15 -7.66 26.73
N HIS A 83 -6.05 -7.29 26.08
CA HIS A 83 -5.58 -5.90 26.06
C HIS A 83 -4.63 -5.69 24.88
N LEU A 84 -5.16 -5.51 23.66
CA LEU A 84 -4.49 -4.59 22.75
C LEU A 84 -4.43 -3.27 23.52
N SER A 85 -3.24 -2.91 23.99
CA SER A 85 -3.05 -1.79 24.91
C SER A 85 -3.68 -0.55 24.29
N THR A 86 -4.80 -0.09 24.86
CA THR A 86 -5.44 1.18 24.52
C THR A 86 -4.60 2.37 24.98
N LYS A 87 -3.43 2.12 25.58
CA LYS A 87 -2.49 3.20 25.90
C LYS A 87 -2.08 3.87 24.60
N PRO A 88 -2.20 5.21 24.54
CA PRO A 88 -1.66 5.97 23.44
C PRO A 88 -0.19 5.57 23.24
N THR A 89 0.14 5.12 22.03
CA THR A 89 1.53 4.98 21.63
C THR A 89 2.14 6.37 21.51
N GLU A 90 3.47 6.45 21.50
CA GLU A 90 4.18 7.69 21.22
C GLU A 90 3.69 8.35 19.92
N ILE A 91 3.40 7.53 18.90
CA ILE A 91 2.82 7.99 17.62
C ILE A 91 1.44 8.63 17.84
N ASN A 92 0.58 8.03 18.67
CA ASN A 92 -0.73 8.60 18.99
C ASN A 92 -0.60 9.95 19.72
N MET A 93 0.38 10.08 20.62
CA MET A 93 0.64 11.34 21.33
C MET A 93 1.15 12.43 20.39
N GLN A 94 2.08 12.08 19.49
CA GLN A 94 2.58 13.00 18.47
C GLN A 94 1.47 13.44 17.51
N LEU A 95 0.63 12.51 17.06
CA LEU A 95 -0.51 12.82 16.19
C LEU A 95 -1.50 13.78 16.88
N ALA A 96 -1.82 13.54 18.15
CA ALA A 96 -2.68 14.44 18.92
C ALA A 96 -2.06 15.84 19.12
N SER A 97 -0.74 15.92 19.32
CA SER A 97 -0.01 17.19 19.40
C SER A 97 -0.04 17.96 18.07
N VAL A 98 0.12 17.26 16.95
CA VAL A 98 0.02 17.86 15.61
C VAL A 98 -1.41 18.36 15.37
N ALA A 99 -2.43 17.56 15.68
CA ALA A 99 -3.83 17.96 15.54
C ALA A 99 -4.15 19.23 16.33
N LYS A 100 -3.70 19.33 17.59
CA LYS A 100 -3.86 20.55 18.40
C LYS A 100 -3.18 21.78 17.78
N ARG A 101 -1.98 21.61 17.20
CA ARG A 101 -1.27 22.69 16.50
C ARG A 101 -2.00 23.16 15.25
N ILE A 102 -2.53 22.23 14.46
CA ILE A 102 -3.32 22.54 13.27
C ILE A 102 -4.55 23.35 13.67
N GLU A 103 -5.29 22.91 14.70
CA GLU A 103 -6.49 23.61 15.14
C GLU A 103 -6.17 25.02 15.69
N SER A 104 -5.11 25.14 16.48
CA SER A 104 -4.65 26.45 16.99
C SER A 104 -4.26 27.40 15.86
N SER A 105 -3.57 26.88 14.83
CA SER A 105 -3.17 27.66 13.66
C SER A 105 -4.38 28.11 12.84
N LYS A 106 -5.39 27.23 12.68
CA LYS A 106 -6.66 27.55 12.02
C LYS A 106 -7.38 28.70 12.73
N ILE A 107 -7.50 28.65 14.05
CA ILE A 107 -8.12 29.72 14.84
C ILE A 107 -7.37 31.05 14.68
N LEU A 108 -6.03 31.01 14.68
CA LEU A 108 -5.22 32.21 14.49
C LEU A 108 -5.41 32.82 13.10
N LEU A 109 -5.48 31.99 12.06
CA LEU A 109 -5.74 32.44 10.69
C LEU A 109 -7.12 33.07 10.56
N GLU A 110 -8.16 32.47 11.13
CA GLU A 110 -9.51 33.04 11.11
C GLU A 110 -9.56 34.39 11.84
N LYS A 111 -8.92 34.52 13.01
CA LYS A 111 -8.81 35.81 13.70
C LYS A 111 -8.08 36.86 12.88
N THR A 112 -7.01 36.45 12.20
CA THR A 112 -6.21 37.35 11.35
C THR A 112 -7.02 37.82 10.15
N LYS A 113 -7.76 36.91 9.51
CA LYS A 113 -8.66 37.22 8.41
C LYS A 113 -9.72 38.23 8.84
N SER A 114 -10.43 37.97 9.93
CA SER A 114 -11.44 38.89 10.48
C SER A 114 -10.86 40.27 10.77
N ARG A 115 -9.66 40.34 11.35
CA ARG A 115 -8.98 41.63 11.60
C ARG A 115 -8.65 42.39 10.31
N ILE A 116 -8.23 41.69 9.26
CA ILE A 116 -7.93 42.31 7.97
C ILE A 116 -9.23 42.83 7.33
N GLU A 117 -10.31 42.07 7.41
CA GLU A 117 -11.63 42.47 6.90
C GLU A 117 -12.14 43.74 7.62
N ASP A 118 -12.01 43.81 8.95
CA ASP A 118 -12.35 45.00 9.73
C ASP A 118 -11.49 46.22 9.33
N LEU A 119 -10.17 46.03 9.21
CA LEU A 119 -9.27 47.09 8.77
C LEU A 119 -9.62 47.59 7.37
N TYR A 120 -9.95 46.68 6.45
CA TYR A 120 -10.38 47.03 5.10
C TYR A 120 -11.69 47.83 5.13
N LEU A 121 -12.67 47.42 5.93
CA LEU A 121 -13.92 48.15 6.09
C LEU A 121 -13.69 49.58 6.63
N HIS A 122 -12.86 49.71 7.67
CA HIS A 122 -12.51 51.01 8.24
C HIS A 122 -11.72 51.89 7.26
N ALA A 123 -10.77 51.33 6.52
CA ALA A 123 -10.03 52.05 5.49
C ALA A 123 -10.98 52.57 4.41
N LYS A 124 -11.88 51.72 3.91
CA LYS A 124 -12.89 52.10 2.90
C LYS A 124 -13.85 53.18 3.43
N GLN A 125 -14.30 53.08 4.67
CA GLN A 125 -15.15 54.12 5.29
C GLN A 125 -14.42 55.44 5.45
N ASN A 126 -13.16 55.43 5.86
CA ASN A 126 -12.36 56.64 6.01
C ASN A 126 -12.06 57.31 4.66
N ASP A 127 -11.79 56.52 3.62
CA ASP A 127 -11.53 57.02 2.27
C ASP A 127 -12.80 57.68 1.68
N VAL A 128 -13.97 57.05 1.88
CA VAL A 128 -15.26 57.66 1.58
C VAL A 128 -15.42 58.95 2.38
N CYS A 129 -15.31 58.96 3.71
CA CYS A 129 -15.47 60.17 4.53
C CYS A 129 -14.51 61.32 4.15
N GLN A 130 -13.28 61.02 3.73
CA GLN A 130 -12.35 62.04 3.22
C GLN A 130 -12.82 62.61 1.89
N SER A 131 -13.35 61.78 0.98
CA SER A 131 -13.94 62.24 -0.27
C SER A 131 -15.14 63.19 -0.04
N TRP A 132 -15.97 62.97 0.98
CA TRP A 132 -17.09 63.85 1.30
C TRP A 132 -16.64 65.19 1.90
N LYS A 133 -15.62 65.20 2.77
CA LYS A 133 -15.06 66.43 3.35
C LYS A 133 -14.42 67.39 2.34
N VAL A 134 -13.97 66.89 1.19
CA VAL A 134 -13.43 67.72 0.10
C VAL A 134 -14.53 68.45 -0.68
N TYR A 135 -15.76 67.93 -0.69
CA TYR A 135 -16.89 68.52 -1.42
C TYR A 135 -17.69 69.55 -0.62
N ASP A 136 -17.76 69.44 0.71
CA ASP A 136 -18.50 70.39 1.58
C ASP A 136 -17.70 71.66 1.96
N GLY A 137 -16.49 71.83 1.42
CA GLY A 137 -15.59 72.94 1.73
C GLY A 137 -15.57 74.10 0.72
N ASN A 138 -16.54 74.17 -0.18
CA ASN A 138 -16.62 75.19 -1.25
C ASN A 138 -17.89 76.04 -1.15
#